data_AF-A0AAP5N0Q7-F1
#
_entry.id   AF-A0AAP5N0Q7-F1
#
_cell.length_a   1.000
_cell.length_b   1.000
_cell.length_c   1.000
_cell.angle_alpha   90.00
_cell.angle_beta   90.00
_cell.angle_gamma   90.00
#
_symmetry.space_group_name_H-M   'P 1'
#
loop_
_entity.id
_entity.type
_entity.pdbx_description
1 polymer ?
#
loop_
_entity_poly.entity_id
_entity_poly.type
_entity_poly.pdbx_seq_one_letter_code
_entity_poly.pdbx_strand_id
1 'polypeptide(L)'
;MSQIKKQVDLSNFFEMGKGNLDDEMIQESYRRLEERAKYDLSMQLINLKRARALEGVEKSKIDKFNKLDVITNDIGLIQSYLIILMEMGFIE
;
A
#
# COMPACT_ATOMS: atom_id res chain seq x y z
N MET A 1 -21.03 -17.84 6.37
CA MET A 1 -20.91 -16.97 5.18
C MET A 1 -20.46 -15.59 5.62
N SER A 2 -19.16 -15.32 5.52
CA SER A 2 -18.66 -13.97 5.31
C SER A 2 -17.36 -14.12 4.55
N GLN A 3 -17.33 -13.53 3.37
CA GLN A 3 -16.24 -13.55 2.40
C GLN A 3 -14.94 -13.22 3.13
N ILE A 4 -14.00 -14.16 3.15
CA ILE A 4 -12.61 -13.90 3.46
C ILE A 4 -12.18 -12.85 2.44
N LYS A 5 -12.11 -11.58 2.86
CA LYS A 5 -11.38 -10.56 2.11
C LYS A 5 -9.96 -11.10 2.04
N LYS A 6 -9.62 -11.75 0.92
CA LYS A 6 -8.24 -12.10 0.58
C LYS A 6 -7.49 -10.77 0.59
N GLN A 7 -6.83 -10.50 1.70
CA GLN A 7 -5.81 -9.48 1.78
C GLN A 7 -4.81 -9.85 0.69
N VAL A 8 -4.70 -9.01 -0.34
CA VAL A 8 -3.65 -9.17 -1.33
C VAL A 8 -2.36 -8.86 -0.59
N ASP A 9 -1.65 -9.91 -0.20
CA ASP A 9 -0.38 -9.82 0.48
C ASP A 9 0.69 -9.38 -0.53
N LEU A 10 0.82 -8.05 -0.69
CA LEU A 10 1.85 -7.44 -1.53
C LEU A 10 3.26 -7.68 -0.98
N SER A 11 3.41 -8.16 0.27
CA SER A 11 4.71 -8.53 0.85
C SER A 11 5.40 -9.61 0.02
N ASN A 12 4.64 -10.54 -0.56
CA ASN A 12 5.17 -11.56 -1.46
C ASN A 12 5.66 -10.98 -2.80
N PHE A 13 5.15 -9.83 -3.26
CA PHE A 13 5.63 -9.19 -4.50
C PHE A 13 7.01 -8.56 -4.33
N PHE A 14 7.32 -8.02 -3.14
CA PHE A 14 8.68 -7.55 -2.81
C PHE A 14 9.71 -8.69 -2.81
N GLU A 15 9.29 -9.92 -2.52
CA GLU A 15 10.16 -11.10 -2.58
C GLU A 15 10.32 -11.68 -4.00
N MET A 16 9.41 -11.38 -4.94
CA MET A 16 9.43 -11.91 -6.31
C MET A 16 10.32 -11.11 -7.27
N GLY A 17 10.63 -9.85 -6.94
CA GLY A 17 11.60 -9.04 -7.68
C GLY A 17 13.02 -9.38 -7.24
N LYS A 18 13.83 -9.99 -8.11
CA LYS A 18 15.27 -10.26 -7.89
C LYS A 18 16.14 -8.99 -7.89
N GLY A 19 15.78 -8.01 -7.08
CA GLY A 19 16.55 -6.79 -6.82
C GLY A 19 15.95 -6.09 -5.62
N ASN A 20 16.73 -5.91 -4.56
CA ASN A 20 16.28 -5.18 -3.37
C ASN A 20 15.79 -3.80 -3.81
N LEU A 21 14.49 -3.55 -3.68
CA LEU A 21 13.94 -2.20 -3.76
C LEU A 21 14.57 -1.40 -2.62
N ASP A 22 15.42 -0.44 -2.96
CA ASP A 22 15.92 0.49 -1.95
C ASP A 22 14.83 1.51 -1.59
N ASP A 23 15.06 2.23 -0.49
CA ASP A 23 14.09 3.19 0.02
C ASP A 23 13.75 4.28 -1.01
N GLU A 24 14.69 4.66 -1.87
CA GLU A 24 14.50 5.67 -2.91
C GLU A 24 13.51 5.19 -3.97
N MET A 25 13.66 3.95 -4.44
CA MET A 25 12.73 3.32 -5.37
C MET A 25 11.31 3.19 -4.80
N ILE A 26 11.19 2.86 -3.51
CA ILE A 26 9.90 2.78 -2.83
C ILE A 26 9.24 4.16 -2.72
N GLN A 27 10.00 5.20 -2.38
CA GLN A 27 9.44 6.55 -2.33
C GLN A 27 9.02 7.03 -3.72
N GLU A 28 9.80 6.73 -4.76
CA GLU A 28 9.47 7.08 -6.14
C GLU A 28 8.20 6.37 -6.62
N SER A 29 7.99 5.09 -6.26
CA SER A 29 6.76 4.38 -6.61
C SER A 29 5.52 4.99 -5.95
N TYR A 30 5.63 5.41 -4.68
CA TYR A 30 4.57 6.15 -3.99
C TYR A 30 4.30 7.52 -4.64
N ARG A 31 5.34 8.27 -5.00
CA ARG A 31 5.20 9.58 -5.67
C ARG A 31 4.43 9.44 -6.99
N ARG A 32 4.81 8.47 -7.82
CA ARG A 32 4.12 8.19 -9.10
C ARG A 32 2.66 7.82 -8.89
N LEU A 33 2.34 7.09 -7.82
CA LEU A 33 0.96 6.72 -7.49
C LEU A 33 0.15 7.94 -7.09
N GLU A 34 0.68 8.77 -6.19
CA GLU A 34 0.03 9.99 -5.73
C GLU A 34 -0.23 10.97 -6.88
N GLU A 35 0.73 11.11 -7.81
CA GLU A 35 0.59 11.94 -9.02
C GLU A 35 -0.47 11.41 -9.98
N ARG A 36 -0.45 10.11 -10.28
CA ARG A 36 -1.39 9.48 -11.22
C ARG A 36 -2.81 9.45 -10.68
N ALA A 37 -2.98 9.07 -9.42
CA ALA A 37 -4.28 8.93 -8.77
C ALA A 37 -4.82 10.25 -8.22
N LYS A 38 -4.02 11.32 -8.22
CA LYS A 38 -4.31 12.60 -7.51
C LYS A 38 -4.73 12.33 -6.07
N TYR A 39 -3.94 11.50 -5.41
CA TYR A 39 -4.27 10.89 -4.12
C TYR A 39 -3.15 11.20 -3.11
N ASP A 40 -3.49 11.48 -1.86
CA ASP A 40 -2.52 11.74 -0.80
C ASP A 40 -2.49 10.55 0.15
N LEU A 41 -1.48 9.69 0.02
CA LEU A 41 -1.33 8.48 0.83
C LEU A 41 -1.05 8.83 2.30
N SER A 42 -0.43 9.98 2.58
CA SER A 42 -0.09 10.39 3.95
C SER A 42 -1.34 10.83 4.71
N MET A 43 -2.20 11.64 4.09
CA MET A 43 -3.51 12.03 4.62
C MET A 43 -4.38 10.78 4.84
N GLN A 44 -4.33 9.83 3.91
CA GLN A 44 -5.17 8.63 3.96
C GLN A 44 -4.67 7.62 4.98
N LEU A 45 -3.35 7.55 5.22
CA LEU A 45 -2.80 6.80 6.33
C LEU A 45 -3.27 7.34 7.68
N ILE A 46 -3.34 8.67 7.84
CA ILE A 46 -3.88 9.30 9.04
C ILE A 46 -5.36 8.92 9.21
N ASN A 47 -6.16 9.00 8.14
CA ASN A 47 -7.57 8.62 8.17
C ASN A 47 -7.76 7.14 8.51
N LEU A 48 -6.96 6.25 7.92
CA LEU A 48 -6.95 4.82 8.23
C LEU A 48 -6.65 4.60 9.73
N LYS A 49 -5.58 5.19 10.26
CA LYS A 49 -5.21 5.06 11.68
C LYS A 49 -6.32 5.58 12.61
N ARG A 50 -6.97 6.70 12.27
CA ARG A 50 -8.12 7.24 13.01
C ARG A 50 -9.32 6.30 12.98
N ALA A 51 -9.66 5.75 11.81
CA ALA A 51 -10.75 4.79 11.69
C ALA A 51 -10.50 3.54 12.53
N ARG A 52 -9.27 2.98 12.49
CA ARG A 52 -8.90 1.83 13.32
C ARG A 52 -8.92 2.14 14.82
N ALA A 53 -8.55 3.35 15.22
CA ALA A 53 -8.69 3.77 16.62
C ALA A 53 -10.17 3.79 17.06
N LEU A 54 -11.07 4.31 16.21
CA LEU A 54 -12.51 4.33 16.48
C LEU A 54 -13.13 2.92 16.51
N GLU A 55 -12.58 1.99 15.73
CA GLU A 55 -12.95 0.55 15.76
C GLU A 55 -12.41 -0.20 16.99
N GLY A 56 -11.64 0.46 17.86
CA GLY A 56 -11.07 -0.14 19.08
C GLY A 56 -9.82 -0.99 18.84
N VAL A 57 -9.13 -0.80 17.71
CA VAL A 57 -7.85 -1.47 17.46
C VAL A 57 -6.80 -0.96 18.45
N GLU A 58 -6.00 -1.87 19.00
CA GLU A 58 -4.93 -1.52 19.94
C GLU A 58 -3.88 -0.60 19.30
N LYS A 59 -3.41 0.40 20.05
CA LYS A 59 -2.41 1.37 19.58
C LYS A 59 -1.17 0.72 18.96
N SER A 60 -0.64 -0.34 19.57
CA SER A 60 0.54 -1.07 19.08
C SER A 60 0.35 -1.66 17.67
N LYS A 61 -0.88 -1.98 17.29
CA LYS A 61 -1.25 -2.43 15.94
C LYS A 61 -1.48 -1.24 15.02
N ILE A 62 -2.08 -0.16 15.51
CA ILE A 62 -2.31 1.07 14.74
C ILE A 62 -0.98 1.70 14.28
N ASP A 63 0.01 1.72 15.16
CA ASP A 63 1.31 2.35 14.90
C ASP A 63 2.06 1.65 13.75
N LYS A 64 1.78 0.36 13.50
CA LYS A 64 2.38 -0.44 12.41
C LYS A 64 1.78 -0.16 11.03
N PHE A 65 0.61 0.48 10.93
CA PHE A 65 0.06 0.82 9.62
C PHE A 65 0.96 1.78 8.87
N ASN A 66 1.10 1.55 7.57
CA ASN A 66 1.93 2.30 6.65
C ASN A 66 1.19 2.55 5.31
N LYS A 67 1.86 3.19 4.34
CA LYS A 67 1.26 3.55 3.05
C LYS A 67 0.80 2.32 2.24
N LEU A 68 1.48 1.17 2.35
CA LEU A 68 1.08 -0.07 1.68
C LEU A 68 -0.26 -0.58 2.21
N ASP A 69 -0.56 -0.40 3.49
CA ASP A 69 -1.88 -0.72 4.04
C ASP A 69 -2.97 0.16 3.44
N VAL A 70 -2.70 1.43 3.15
CA VAL A 70 -3.65 2.30 2.45
C VAL A 70 -3.91 1.76 1.05
N ILE A 71 -2.86 1.42 0.31
CA ILE A 71 -2.95 0.89 -1.06
C ILE A 71 -3.74 -0.41 -1.07
N THR A 72 -3.43 -1.35 -0.18
CA THR A 72 -4.05 -2.69 -0.13
C THR A 72 -5.51 -2.68 0.36
N ASN A 73 -6.01 -1.56 0.91
CA ASN A 73 -7.42 -1.43 1.28
C ASN A 73 -8.32 -0.98 0.12
N ASP A 74 -7.77 -0.58 -1.03
CA ASP A 74 -8.52 -0.10 -2.19
C ASP A 74 -8.09 -0.81 -3.48
N ILE A 75 -9.04 -1.48 -4.15
CA ILE A 75 -8.76 -2.27 -5.36
C ILE A 75 -8.20 -1.40 -6.50
N GLY A 76 -8.67 -0.16 -6.64
CA GLY A 76 -8.18 0.76 -7.67
C GLY A 76 -6.75 1.23 -7.37
N LEU A 77 -6.41 1.47 -6.11
CA LEU A 77 -5.03 1.77 -5.70
C LEU A 77 -4.10 0.58 -5.89
N ILE A 78 -4.55 -0.66 -5.57
CA ILE A 78 -3.77 -1.87 -5.85
C ILE A 78 -3.43 -1.96 -7.34
N GLN A 79 -4.44 -1.86 -8.22
CA GLN A 79 -4.23 -1.95 -9.67
C GLN A 79 -3.30 -0.85 -10.18
N SER A 80 -3.52 0.39 -9.74
CA SER A 80 -2.69 1.53 -10.15
C SER A 80 -1.24 1.39 -9.68
N TYR A 81 -1.04 0.87 -8.47
CA TYR A 81 0.29 0.63 -7.91
C TYR A 81 1.01 -0.50 -8.65
N LEU A 82 0.32 -1.60 -8.98
CA LEU A 82 0.90 -2.67 -9.80
C LEU A 82 1.35 -2.17 -11.17
N ILE A 83 0.56 -1.31 -11.82
CA ILE A 83 0.95 -0.69 -13.10
C ILE A 83 2.23 0.13 -12.94
N ILE A 84 2.37 0.89 -11.85
CA ILE A 84 3.60 1.66 -11.58
C ILE A 84 4.80 0.75 -11.40
N LEU A 85 4.65 -0.34 -10.65
CA LEU A 85 5.72 -1.30 -10.45
C LEU A 85 6.15 -1.99 -11.76
N MET A 86 5.20 -2.32 -12.63
CA MET A 86 5.49 -2.83 -13.99
C MET A 86 6.23 -1.77 -14.83
N GLU A 87 5.79 -0.51 -14.82
CA GLU A 87 6.44 0.59 -15.55
C GLU A 87 7.86 0.90 -15.04
N MET A 88 8.13 0.64 -13.76
CA MET A 88 9.45 0.77 -13.14
C MET A 88 10.35 -0.46 -13.38
N GLY A 89 9.83 -1.52 -14.00
CA GLY A 89 10.57 -2.74 -14.30
C GLY A 89 10.74 -3.67 -13.09
N PHE A 90 9.89 -3.56 -12.07
CA PHE A 90 9.95 -4.42 -10.88
C PHE A 90 9.14 -5.70 -11.03
N ILE A 91 8.17 -5.72 -11.94
CA ILE A 91 7.27 -6.84 -12.19
C ILE A 91 7.22 -7.06 -13.70
N GLU A 92 7.43 -8.31 -14.13
CA GLU A 92 7.30 -8.77 -15.51
C GLU A 92 5.89 -9.30 -15.82
#